data_AF-A0A562LM01-F1
#
_entry.id   AF-A0A562LM01-F1
#
_cell.length_a   1.000
_cell.length_b   1.000
_cell.length_c   1.000
_cell.angle_alpha   90.00
_cell.angle_beta   90.00
_cell.angle_gamma   90.00
#
_symmetry.space_group_name_H-M   'P 1'
#
loop_
_entity.id
_entity.type
_entity.pdbx_description
1 polymer ?
#
loop_
_entity_poly.entity_id
_entity_poly.type
_entity_poly.pdbx_seq_one_letter_code
_entity_poly.pdbx_strand_id
1 'polypeptide(L)'
;MPNLPPGASLINPECTVKVQMTAKRNRRKQTQSLQERLATFAEKARERALALPPGKEREMLLQRAKQNEVTSNLTDWLSAPVYPRRGD
;
A
#
# COMPACT_ATOMS: atom_id res chain seq x y z
N MET A 1 13.58 33.04 -33.31
CA MET A 1 13.24 32.49 -31.97
C MET A 1 12.96 31.00 -32.12
N PRO A 2 13.71 30.09 -31.50
CA PRO A 2 13.35 28.67 -31.52
C PRO A 2 12.20 28.42 -30.54
N ASN A 3 11.15 27.79 -31.05
CA ASN A 3 9.95 27.41 -30.31
C ASN A 3 10.25 26.23 -29.37
N LEU A 4 9.98 26.41 -28.08
CA LEU A 4 9.94 25.33 -27.09
C LEU A 4 8.68 24.48 -27.30
N PRO A 5 8.75 23.14 -27.32
CA PRO A 5 7.56 22.30 -27.23
C PRO A 5 6.99 22.33 -25.79
N PRO A 6 5.66 22.48 -25.63
CA PRO A 6 5.03 22.47 -24.32
C PRO A 6 4.81 21.03 -23.81
N GLY A 7 5.11 20.81 -22.54
CA GLY A 7 4.56 19.71 -21.77
C GLY A 7 5.34 18.39 -21.82
N ALA A 8 6.63 18.41 -21.47
CA ALA A 8 7.31 17.21 -20.99
C ALA A 8 6.69 16.77 -19.65
N SER A 9 5.67 15.91 -19.70
CA SER A 9 5.23 15.16 -18.54
C SER A 9 6.31 14.14 -18.18
N LEU A 10 7.12 14.46 -17.16
CA LEU A 10 8.00 13.51 -16.48
C LEU A 10 7.16 12.50 -15.68
N ILE A 11 6.46 11.64 -16.40
CA ILE A 11 6.12 10.32 -15.88
C ILE A 11 7.46 9.60 -15.88
N ASN A 12 8.12 9.49 -14.72
CA ASN A 12 9.29 8.62 -14.55
C ASN A 12 8.91 7.22 -15.07
N PRO A 13 9.46 6.76 -16.20
CA PRO A 13 9.06 5.47 -16.77
C PRO A 13 9.83 4.29 -16.18
N GLU A 14 10.68 4.51 -15.17
CA GLU A 14 11.53 3.46 -14.62
C GLU A 14 11.03 2.97 -13.25
N CYS A 15 9.86 2.35 -13.24
CA CYS A 15 9.58 1.27 -12.28
C CYS A 15 9.78 -0.08 -12.99
N THR A 16 10.93 -0.26 -13.64
CA THR A 16 11.32 -1.55 -14.20
C THR A 16 11.72 -2.47 -13.04
N VAL A 17 10.76 -3.23 -12.52
CA VAL A 17 11.08 -4.49 -11.83
C VAL A 17 11.67 -5.43 -12.87
N LYS A 18 13.00 -5.54 -12.91
CA LYS A 18 13.70 -6.54 -13.72
C LYS A 18 13.26 -7.92 -13.27
N VAL A 19 12.34 -8.56 -14.00
CA VAL A 19 11.94 -9.94 -13.75
C VAL A 19 13.01 -10.84 -14.35
N GLN A 20 13.98 -11.25 -13.51
CA GLN A 20 14.96 -12.27 -13.89
C GLN A 20 14.25 -13.63 -13.94
N MET A 21 14.35 -14.31 -15.08
CA MET A 21 13.82 -15.66 -15.26
C MET A 21 14.66 -16.63 -14.41
N THR A 22 14.00 -17.36 -13.49
CA THR A 22 14.53 -18.07 -12.30
C THR A 22 14.80 -17.22 -11.05
N ALA A 23 14.16 -16.05 -10.91
CA ALA A 23 14.12 -15.37 -9.62
C ALA A 23 13.41 -16.24 -8.58
N LYS A 24 14.16 -16.68 -7.56
CA LYS A 24 13.61 -17.29 -6.34
C LYS A 24 12.49 -16.38 -5.82
N ARG A 25 11.27 -16.92 -5.72
CA ARG A 25 10.10 -16.15 -5.27
C ARG A 25 10.44 -15.52 -3.92
N ASN A 26 10.38 -14.18 -3.83
CA ASN A 26 10.67 -13.47 -2.58
C ASN A 26 9.52 -13.68 -1.58
N ARG A 27 9.50 -14.87 -0.97
CA ARG A 27 8.51 -15.24 0.04
C ARG A 27 8.94 -14.60 1.36
N ARG A 28 8.42 -13.40 1.62
CA ARG A 28 8.55 -12.78 2.93
C ARG A 28 7.77 -13.60 3.94
N LYS A 29 8.44 -14.06 4.99
CA LYS A 29 7.75 -14.62 6.18
C LYS A 29 7.17 -13.43 6.93
N GLN A 30 5.84 -13.39 7.00
CA GLN A 30 5.17 -12.36 7.77
C GLN A 30 5.11 -12.81 9.23
N THR A 31 5.85 -12.14 10.11
CA THR A 31 5.87 -12.45 11.55
C THR A 31 4.66 -11.84 12.27
N GLN A 32 4.18 -10.69 11.78
CA GLN A 32 3.05 -9.94 12.32
C GLN A 32 1.73 -10.32 11.63
N SER A 33 0.62 -10.21 12.34
CA SER A 33 -0.70 -10.43 11.74
C SER A 33 -0.97 -9.43 10.61
N LEU A 34 -1.86 -9.79 9.67
CA LEU A 34 -2.26 -8.86 8.60
C LEU A 34 -2.86 -7.57 9.19
N GLN A 35 -3.67 -7.72 10.22
CA GLN A 35 -4.32 -6.63 10.96
C GLN A 35 -3.29 -5.64 11.54
N GLU A 36 -2.28 -6.13 12.28
CA GLU A 36 -1.22 -5.28 12.85
C GLU A 36 -0.48 -4.47 11.79
N ARG A 37 -0.22 -5.07 10.62
CA ARG A 37 0.48 -4.37 9.54
C ARG A 37 -0.36 -3.27 8.92
N LEU A 38 -1.67 -3.49 8.79
CA LEU A 38 -2.59 -2.49 8.29
C LEU A 38 -2.74 -1.34 9.30
N ALA A 39 -2.85 -1.66 10.59
CA ALA A 39 -2.90 -0.68 11.67
C ALA A 39 -1.63 0.21 11.71
N THR A 40 -0.45 -0.40 11.72
CA THR A 40 0.83 0.34 11.69
C THR A 40 1.00 1.18 10.42
N PHE A 41 0.45 0.73 9.28
CA PHE A 41 0.47 1.55 8.06
C PHE A 41 -0.48 2.74 8.14
N ALA A 42 -1.67 2.57 8.73
CA ALA A 42 -2.61 3.65 8.95
C ALA A 42 -2.02 4.73 9.86
N GLU A 43 -1.38 4.35 10.97
CA GLU A 43 -0.70 5.28 11.89
C GLU A 43 0.39 6.08 11.16
N LYS A 44 1.29 5.39 10.44
CA LYS A 44 2.35 6.06 9.66
C LYS A 44 1.78 7.00 8.60
N ALA A 45 0.66 6.63 7.98
CA ALA A 45 0.00 7.50 7.01
C ALA A 45 -0.59 8.76 7.67
N ARG A 46 -1.13 8.65 8.90
CA ARG A 46 -1.58 9.80 9.69
C ARG A 46 -0.41 10.69 10.11
N GLU A 47 0.67 10.11 10.62
CA GLU A 47 1.88 10.86 11.00
C GLU A 47 2.44 11.66 9.83
N ARG A 48 2.52 11.05 8.64
CA ARG A 48 2.92 11.75 7.42
C ARG A 48 1.93 12.85 7.04
N ALA A 49 0.62 12.59 7.17
CA ALA A 49 -0.40 13.60 6.92
C ALA A 49 -0.34 14.78 7.91
N LEU A 50 0.13 14.58 9.14
CA LEU A 50 0.34 15.65 10.11
C LEU A 50 1.58 16.48 9.81
N ALA A 51 2.63 15.86 9.25
CA ALA A 51 3.85 16.55 8.83
C ALA A 51 3.68 17.39 7.56
N LEU A 52 2.66 17.11 6.74
CA LEU A 52 2.39 17.84 5.50
C LEU A 52 1.47 19.05 5.72
N PRO A 53 1.68 20.14 4.97
CA PRO A 53 0.74 21.25 4.95
C PRO A 53 -0.63 20.79 4.40
N PRO A 54 -1.73 21.50 4.74
CA PRO A 54 -3.04 21.20 4.20
C PRO A 54 -3.04 21.28 2.67
N GLY A 55 -3.42 20.18 2.02
CA GLY A 55 -3.43 20.04 0.58
C GLY A 55 -3.80 18.63 0.13
N LYS A 56 -3.84 18.41 -1.19
CA LYS A 56 -4.26 17.13 -1.80
C LYS A 56 -3.42 15.94 -1.33
N GLU A 57 -2.13 16.15 -1.12
CA GLU A 57 -1.22 15.08 -0.67
C GLU A 57 -1.53 14.60 0.74
N ARG A 58 -1.86 15.54 1.64
CA ARG A 58 -2.33 15.23 3.00
C ARG A 58 -3.64 14.46 2.96
N GLU A 59 -4.61 14.91 2.15
CA GLU A 59 -5.90 14.23 2.00
C GLU A 59 -5.75 12.80 1.47
N MET A 60 -4.89 12.58 0.47
CA MET A 60 -4.60 11.24 -0.04
C MET A 60 -4.00 10.32 1.04
N LEU A 61 -3.11 10.83 1.88
CA LEU A 61 -2.54 10.08 3.00
C LEU A 61 -3.60 9.71 4.04
N LEU A 62 -4.49 10.65 4.38
CA LEU A 62 -5.61 10.40 5.29
C LEU A 62 -6.59 9.38 4.72
N GLN A 63 -6.90 9.45 3.42
CA GLN A 63 -7.76 8.48 2.76
C GLN A 63 -7.14 7.09 2.78
N ARG A 64 -5.83 6.98 2.52
CA ARG A 64 -5.10 5.71 2.65
C ARG A 64 -5.12 5.19 4.08
N ALA A 65 -4.93 6.05 5.08
CA ALA A 65 -5.02 5.65 6.49
C ALA A 65 -6.39 5.02 6.80
N LYS A 66 -7.47 5.71 6.40
CA LYS A 66 -8.84 5.23 6.58
C LYS A 66 -9.11 3.89 5.89
N GLN A 67 -8.62 3.71 4.66
CA GLN A 67 -8.75 2.44 3.93
C GLN A 67 -8.07 1.29 4.67
N ASN A 68 -6.89 1.53 5.23
CA ASN A 68 -6.15 0.50 5.98
C ASN A 68 -6.87 0.15 7.29
N GLU A 69 -7.45 1.12 7.99
CA GLU A 69 -8.28 0.86 9.18
C GLU A 69 -9.50 0.00 8.86
N VAL A 70 -10.24 0.33 7.80
CA VAL A 70 -11.39 -0.46 7.36
C VAL A 70 -10.98 -1.89 6.98
N THR A 71 -9.86 -2.04 6.26
CA THR A 71 -9.35 -3.36 5.85
C THR A 71 -8.87 -4.16 7.06
N SER A 72 -8.27 -3.50 8.05
CA SER A 72 -7.87 -4.11 9.32
C SER A 72 -9.07 -4.73 10.03
N ASN A 73 -10.17 -3.97 10.14
CA ASN A 73 -11.41 -4.43 10.76
C ASN A 73 -12.07 -5.56 9.95
N LEU A 74 -12.05 -5.48 8.62
CA LEU A 74 -12.58 -6.54 7.76
C LEU A 74 -11.79 -7.86 7.91
N THR A 75 -10.48 -7.76 8.14
CA THR A 75 -9.62 -8.94 8.34
C THR A 75 -10.07 -9.75 9.54
N ASP A 76 -10.48 -9.09 10.62
CA ASP A 76 -11.04 -9.74 11.80
C ASP A 76 -12.29 -10.54 11.47
N TRP A 77 -13.24 -9.94 10.72
CA TRP A 77 -14.46 -10.63 10.26
C TRP A 77 -14.16 -11.83 9.36
N LEU A 78 -13.18 -11.70 8.45
CA LEU A 78 -12.78 -12.76 7.52
C LEU A 78 -11.92 -13.86 8.17
N SER A 79 -11.40 -13.62 9.38
CA SER A 79 -10.62 -14.62 10.10
C SER A 79 -11.48 -15.76 10.67
N ALA A 80 -12.80 -15.60 10.68
CA ALA A 80 -13.71 -16.65 11.11
C ALA A 80 -13.69 -17.83 10.09
N PRO A 81 -13.41 -19.06 10.52
CA PRO A 81 -13.41 -20.22 9.63
C PRO A 81 -14.85 -20.53 9.19
N VAL A 82 -15.14 -20.34 7.90
CA VAL A 82 -16.50 -20.56 7.36
C VAL A 82 -16.80 -22.05 7.17
N TYR A 83 -15.77 -22.89 7.00
CA TYR A 83 -15.92 -24.35 6.91
C TYR A 83 -14.64 -25.07 7.42
N PRO A 84 -14.75 -26.27 8.01
CA PRO A 84 -13.58 -27.11 8.21
C PRO A 84 -12.98 -27.41 6.84
N ARG A 85 -11.67 -27.16 6.67
CA ARG A 85 -10.96 -27.67 5.50
C ARG A 85 -11.04 -29.20 5.55
N ARG A 86 -11.89 -29.79 4.71
CA ARG A 86 -11.95 -31.24 4.56
C ARG A 86 -10.60 -31.74 4.04
N GLY A 87 -9.93 -32.59 4.82
CA GLY A 87 -8.78 -33.38 4.39
C GLY A 87 -7.64 -33.37 5.41
N ASP A 88 -7.80 -34.19 6.45
CA ASP A 88 -6.70 -34.91 7.10
C ASP A 88 -6.91 -36.41 6.84
#